data_AF-A0A166ERF5-F1
#
_entry.id   AF-A0A166ERF5-F1
#
_cell.length_a   1.000
_cell.length_b   1.000
_cell.length_c   1.000
_cell.angle_alpha   90.00
_cell.angle_beta   90.00
_cell.angle_gamma   90.00
#
_symmetry.space_group_name_H-M   'P 1'
#
loop_
_entity.id
_entity.type
_entity.pdbx_description
1 polymer ?
#
loop_
_entity_poly.entity_id
_entity_poly.type
_entity_poly.pdbx_seq_one_letter_code
_entity_poly.pdbx_strand_id
1 'polypeptide(L)'
;MYGFQCLACLESWLAVIRFRDTVAEPDFCRIGVEMANIHPGMDYFVLSSHFHRKSSVYPFDTWGDALPHMADILRSNSEFDSADILDLKYLLYCGKADAVREMAENAARRRPEIGFWYYALALAATGNIGDVLKQIREHLQNDHLSVDQRFHLLCRYSSIALHFVVNELRSSRPAEPMWDETLSLLAFWYESLRAAVNDAAPDTPNLSLLVSIVSLFHILIHGPKLRPNFCGTELRSVVQHYDFIMTIHEFFMSSKASDCVPSVERKIETFFLDNIVSSTSKWNSLIKRTNSCVWAQEERERMSLKPSGLGITFVDGSPHADPTKMAVLDAANRRRMHLYNCSWCLNPSAVMRKCAVCESTRYCDKECQKRDWKAHKKVCKSQEITI
;
A
#
# COMPACT_ATOMS: atom_id res chain seq x y z
N MET A 1 19.31 -12.54 -12.97
CA MET A 1 18.71 -13.89 -12.95
C MET A 1 17.33 -13.69 -12.33
N TYR A 2 16.30 -13.49 -13.15
CA TYR A 2 14.96 -13.11 -12.66
C TYR A 2 14.29 -14.34 -12.05
N GLY A 3 13.99 -14.32 -10.75
CA GLY A 3 13.16 -15.34 -10.10
C GLY A 3 11.68 -15.08 -10.40
N PHE A 4 10.87 -16.13 -10.52
CA PHE A 4 9.42 -16.02 -10.72
C PHE A 4 8.72 -16.11 -9.35
N GLN A 5 8.06 -15.04 -8.90
CA GLN A 5 7.31 -14.99 -7.64
C GLN A 5 5.90 -15.60 -7.77
N CYS A 6 5.26 -15.50 -8.92
CA CYS A 6 3.90 -15.98 -9.16
C CYS A 6 3.83 -17.51 -9.25
N LEU A 7 4.90 -18.17 -9.73
CA LEU A 7 5.04 -19.63 -9.65
C LEU A 7 5.18 -20.11 -8.19
N ALA A 8 6.00 -19.42 -7.37
CA ALA A 8 6.11 -19.73 -5.94
C ALA A 8 4.80 -19.46 -5.18
N CYS A 9 4.05 -18.41 -5.56
CA CYS A 9 2.73 -18.10 -5.03
C CYS A 9 1.67 -19.13 -5.43
N LEU A 10 1.67 -19.58 -6.69
CA LEU A 10 0.81 -20.69 -7.15
C LEU A 10 1.16 -21.97 -6.42
N GLU A 11 2.44 -22.30 -6.20
CA GLU A 11 2.80 -23.49 -5.42
C GLU A 11 2.39 -23.38 -3.95
N SER A 12 2.54 -22.21 -3.31
CA SER A 12 2.09 -21.97 -1.92
C SER A 12 0.56 -22.03 -1.79
N TRP A 13 -0.16 -21.42 -2.73
CA TRP A 13 -1.62 -21.42 -2.77
C TRP A 13 -2.17 -22.79 -3.16
N LEU A 14 -1.52 -23.49 -4.10
CA LEU A 14 -1.80 -24.88 -4.45
C LEU A 14 -1.44 -25.83 -3.32
N ALA A 15 -0.44 -25.54 -2.47
CA ALA A 15 -0.18 -26.32 -1.27
C ALA A 15 -1.39 -26.20 -0.32
N VAL A 16 -1.84 -24.98 -0.02
CA VAL A 16 -3.04 -24.72 0.80
C VAL A 16 -4.32 -25.32 0.17
N ILE A 17 -4.46 -25.28 -1.15
CA ILE A 17 -5.59 -25.89 -1.88
C ILE A 17 -5.46 -27.41 -2.00
N ARG A 18 -4.28 -28.00 -2.09
CA ARG A 18 -4.10 -29.47 -2.08
C ARG A 18 -4.57 -30.06 -0.74
N PHE A 19 -4.61 -29.27 0.34
CA PHE A 19 -5.26 -29.67 1.60
C PHE A 19 -6.80 -29.62 1.55
N ARG A 20 -7.40 -28.98 0.54
CA ARG A 20 -8.85 -29.01 0.27
C ARG A 20 -9.32 -30.40 -0.13
N ASP A 21 -8.49 -31.14 -0.86
CA ASP A 21 -8.90 -32.37 -1.57
C ASP A 21 -8.31 -33.67 -0.99
N THR A 22 -7.55 -33.61 0.12
CA THR A 22 -6.96 -34.80 0.78
C THR A 22 -7.79 -35.29 1.97
N VAL A 23 -8.14 -36.57 1.99
CA VAL A 23 -9.04 -37.24 2.97
C VAL A 23 -8.45 -37.33 4.39
N ALA A 24 -7.17 -37.03 4.60
CA ALA A 24 -6.51 -37.08 5.91
C ALA A 24 -6.80 -35.84 6.78
N GLU A 25 -6.70 -35.97 8.11
CA GLU A 25 -6.75 -34.83 9.05
C GLU A 25 -5.72 -33.74 8.66
N PRO A 26 -6.05 -32.45 8.83
CA PRO A 26 -5.14 -31.37 8.48
C PRO A 26 -3.94 -31.36 9.44
N ASP A 27 -2.74 -31.49 8.88
CA ASP A 27 -1.48 -31.29 9.62
C ASP A 27 -1.26 -29.80 9.88
N PHE A 28 -1.85 -29.30 10.96
CA PHE A 28 -1.77 -27.89 11.36
C PHE A 28 -0.36 -27.44 11.72
N CYS A 29 0.55 -28.36 12.05
CA CYS A 29 1.96 -28.02 12.26
C CYS A 29 2.60 -27.65 10.92
N ARG A 30 2.50 -28.53 9.92
CA ARG A 30 3.01 -28.27 8.57
C ARG A 30 2.32 -27.06 7.94
N ILE A 31 0.99 -26.98 8.03
CA ILE A 31 0.22 -25.84 7.49
C ILE A 31 0.63 -24.54 8.19
N GLY A 32 0.87 -24.57 9.50
CA GLY A 32 1.33 -23.40 10.26
C GLY A 32 2.67 -22.87 9.75
N VAL A 33 3.65 -23.74 9.49
CA VAL A 33 4.95 -23.34 8.91
C VAL A 33 4.76 -22.72 7.52
N GLU A 34 3.95 -23.34 6.67
CA GLU A 34 3.63 -22.79 5.33
C GLU A 34 2.95 -21.43 5.44
N MET A 35 2.00 -21.27 6.37
CA MET A 35 1.30 -20.00 6.60
C MET A 35 2.22 -18.89 7.10
N ALA A 36 3.20 -19.21 7.93
CA ALA A 36 4.21 -18.25 8.38
C ALA A 36 5.03 -17.73 7.18
N ASN A 37 5.34 -18.61 6.23
CA ASN A 37 6.13 -18.33 5.03
C ASN A 37 5.34 -17.76 3.85
N ILE A 38 4.01 -17.60 3.96
CA ILE A 38 3.21 -16.96 2.90
C ILE A 38 3.78 -15.57 2.59
N HIS A 39 3.99 -15.32 1.31
CA HIS A 39 4.53 -14.07 0.77
C HIS A 39 3.63 -12.88 1.09
N PRO A 40 4.21 -11.74 1.53
CA PRO A 40 3.50 -10.49 1.73
C PRO A 40 2.62 -10.09 0.53
N GLY A 41 1.36 -9.78 0.81
CA GLY A 41 0.38 -9.39 -0.22
C GLY A 41 -0.56 -10.52 -0.66
N MET A 42 -0.24 -11.78 -0.34
CA MET A 42 -1.16 -12.91 -0.49
C MET A 42 -1.94 -13.22 0.79
N ASP A 43 -1.47 -12.73 1.94
CA ASP A 43 -2.06 -13.00 3.25
C ASP A 43 -3.56 -12.69 3.26
N TYR A 44 -3.99 -11.52 2.76
CA TYR A 44 -5.42 -11.18 2.78
C TYR A 44 -6.30 -12.18 2.03
N PHE A 45 -5.85 -12.66 0.87
CA PHE A 45 -6.61 -13.63 0.06
C PHE A 45 -6.68 -15.00 0.74
N VAL A 46 -5.55 -15.46 1.29
CA VAL A 46 -5.50 -16.76 1.97
C VAL A 46 -6.29 -16.71 3.27
N LEU A 47 -6.04 -15.71 4.10
CA LEU A 47 -6.64 -15.59 5.43
C LEU A 47 -8.15 -15.34 5.36
N SER A 48 -8.65 -14.61 4.35
CA SER A 48 -10.09 -14.39 4.16
C SER A 48 -10.80 -15.56 3.47
N SER A 49 -10.07 -16.58 3.01
CA SER A 49 -10.68 -17.75 2.36
C SER A 49 -11.43 -18.61 3.38
N HIS A 50 -12.56 -19.15 2.94
CA HIS A 50 -13.43 -19.95 3.81
C HIS A 50 -12.74 -21.24 4.27
N PHE A 51 -12.88 -21.54 5.56
CA PHE A 51 -12.37 -22.78 6.13
C PHE A 51 -13.40 -23.92 5.96
N HIS A 52 -13.18 -24.77 4.96
CA HIS A 52 -14.16 -25.80 4.56
C HIS A 52 -14.35 -26.94 5.58
N ARG A 53 -13.44 -27.11 6.55
CA ARG A 53 -13.46 -28.23 7.52
C ARG A 53 -14.07 -27.83 8.87
N LYS A 54 -14.95 -26.81 8.88
CA LYS A 54 -15.59 -26.31 10.09
C LYS A 54 -16.31 -27.46 10.82
N SER A 55 -15.95 -27.67 12.08
CA SER A 55 -16.51 -28.71 12.93
C SER A 55 -16.57 -28.24 14.38
N SER A 56 -17.07 -29.08 15.28
CA SER A 56 -16.97 -28.81 16.73
C SER A 56 -15.52 -28.75 17.22
N VAL A 57 -14.61 -29.47 16.57
CA VAL A 57 -13.18 -29.51 16.89
C VAL A 57 -12.45 -28.30 16.28
N TYR A 58 -12.85 -27.89 15.07
CA TYR A 58 -12.26 -26.76 14.34
C TYR A 58 -13.33 -25.71 14.02
N PRO A 59 -13.70 -24.86 14.98
CA PRO A 59 -14.81 -23.92 14.84
C PRO A 59 -14.42 -22.63 14.08
N PHE A 60 -13.59 -22.75 13.04
CA PHE A 60 -13.07 -21.61 12.26
C PHE A 60 -14.00 -21.29 11.08
N ASP A 61 -14.23 -20.00 10.82
CA ASP A 61 -14.98 -19.54 9.64
C ASP A 61 -14.04 -19.31 8.44
N THR A 62 -12.83 -18.83 8.72
CA THR A 62 -11.79 -18.52 7.75
C THR A 62 -10.46 -19.14 8.15
N TRP A 63 -9.52 -19.21 7.21
CA TRP A 63 -8.14 -19.57 7.53
C TRP A 63 -7.46 -18.57 8.47
N GLY A 64 -7.86 -17.30 8.45
CA GLY A 64 -7.44 -16.29 9.42
C GLY A 64 -7.80 -16.65 10.86
N ASP A 65 -8.99 -17.21 11.08
CA ASP A 65 -9.44 -17.63 12.43
C ASP A 65 -8.65 -18.83 12.96
N ALA A 66 -8.05 -19.62 12.08
CA ALA A 66 -7.27 -20.79 12.44
C ALA A 66 -5.81 -20.45 12.82
N LEU A 67 -5.32 -19.23 12.53
CA LEU A 67 -3.92 -18.84 12.79
C LEU A 67 -3.49 -19.02 14.26
N PRO A 68 -4.27 -18.57 15.28
CA PRO A 68 -3.86 -18.73 16.67
C PRO A 68 -3.75 -20.21 17.08
N HIS A 69 -4.66 -21.06 16.58
CA HIS A 69 -4.61 -22.49 16.83
C HIS A 69 -3.34 -23.13 16.25
N MET A 70 -2.94 -22.72 15.04
CA MET A 70 -1.69 -23.17 14.44
C MET A 70 -0.47 -22.66 15.21
N ALA A 71 -0.50 -21.41 15.70
CA ALA A 71 0.57 -20.85 16.51
C ALA A 71 0.79 -21.65 17.81
N ASP A 72 -0.28 -22.08 18.49
CA ASP A 72 -0.19 -22.92 19.69
C ASP A 72 0.43 -24.30 19.41
N ILE A 73 0.09 -24.90 18.26
CA ILE A 73 0.67 -26.16 17.80
C ILE A 73 2.16 -25.98 17.50
N LEU A 74 2.54 -24.91 16.80
CA LEU A 74 3.94 -24.59 16.50
C LEU A 74 4.77 -24.38 17.78
N ARG A 75 4.23 -23.65 18.76
CA ARG A 75 4.88 -23.49 20.08
C ARG A 75 5.10 -24.83 20.78
N SER A 76 4.12 -25.71 20.72
CA SER A 76 4.22 -27.06 21.29
C SER A 76 5.31 -27.91 20.61
N ASN A 77 5.65 -27.58 19.35
CA ASN A 77 6.74 -28.19 18.58
C ASN A 77 8.05 -27.37 18.62
N SER A 78 8.16 -26.37 19.51
CA SER A 78 9.33 -25.48 19.63
C SER A 78 9.61 -24.58 18.42
N GLU A 79 8.62 -24.38 17.54
CA GLU A 79 8.68 -23.48 16.37
C GLU A 79 8.22 -22.06 16.76
N PHE A 80 8.95 -21.41 17.69
CA PHE A 80 8.51 -20.15 18.31
C PHE A 80 8.43 -18.96 17.34
N ASP A 81 9.43 -18.80 16.46
CA ASP A 81 9.47 -17.67 15.53
C ASP A 81 8.32 -17.75 14.52
N SER A 82 8.07 -18.94 13.98
CA SER A 82 6.94 -19.19 13.09
C SER A 82 5.60 -18.94 13.79
N ALA A 83 5.45 -19.37 15.05
CA ALA A 83 4.26 -19.10 15.84
C ALA A 83 4.02 -17.59 16.05
N ASP A 84 5.07 -16.84 16.37
CA ASP A 84 4.97 -15.39 16.57
C ASP A 84 4.65 -14.66 15.25
N ILE A 85 5.14 -15.14 14.10
CA ILE A 85 4.74 -14.65 12.78
C ILE A 85 3.24 -14.87 12.56
N LEU A 86 2.70 -16.06 12.89
CA LEU A 86 1.26 -16.35 12.74
C LEU A 86 0.40 -15.43 13.63
N ASP A 87 0.80 -15.21 14.87
CA ASP A 87 0.08 -14.30 15.77
C ASP A 87 0.13 -12.85 15.26
N LEU A 88 1.29 -12.39 14.78
CA LEU A 88 1.38 -11.07 14.14
C LEU A 88 0.49 -10.96 12.90
N LYS A 89 0.45 -11.99 12.04
CA LYS A 89 -0.46 -12.04 10.89
C LYS A 89 -1.92 -11.97 11.33
N TYR A 90 -2.30 -12.67 12.39
CA TYR A 90 -3.65 -12.61 12.97
C TYR A 90 -3.98 -11.23 13.54
N LEU A 91 -3.04 -10.61 14.28
CA LEU A 91 -3.22 -9.27 14.83
C LEU A 91 -3.33 -8.20 13.74
N LEU A 92 -2.53 -8.31 12.68
CA LEU A 92 -2.63 -7.48 11.48
C LEU A 92 -3.98 -7.66 10.78
N TYR A 93 -4.41 -8.91 10.59
CA TYR A 93 -5.72 -9.25 10.03
C TYR A 93 -6.88 -8.66 10.85
N CYS A 94 -6.75 -8.66 12.18
CA CYS A 94 -7.72 -8.06 13.10
C CYS A 94 -7.60 -6.53 13.22
N GLY A 95 -6.61 -5.90 12.60
CA GLY A 95 -6.36 -4.46 12.70
C GLY A 95 -5.97 -3.97 14.11
N LYS A 96 -5.31 -4.81 14.92
CA LYS A 96 -4.89 -4.49 16.30
C LYS A 96 -3.48 -3.87 16.34
N ALA A 97 -3.32 -2.66 15.80
CA ALA A 97 -2.02 -2.02 15.61
C ALA A 97 -1.15 -1.95 16.89
N ASP A 98 -1.72 -1.58 18.03
CA ASP A 98 -0.96 -1.49 19.30
C ASP A 98 -0.38 -2.84 19.72
N ALA A 99 -1.17 -3.92 19.60
CA ALA A 99 -0.73 -5.27 19.93
C ALA A 99 0.33 -5.79 18.95
N VAL A 100 0.20 -5.45 17.65
CA VAL A 100 1.22 -5.75 16.64
C VAL A 100 2.54 -5.09 17.02
N ARG A 101 2.52 -3.81 17.38
CA ARG A 101 3.73 -3.08 17.77
C ARG A 101 4.42 -3.70 18.98
N GLU A 102 3.67 -3.92 20.06
CA GLU A 102 4.22 -4.51 21.29
C GLU A 102 4.86 -5.88 21.01
N MET A 103 4.14 -6.75 20.29
CA MET A 103 4.62 -8.10 19.98
C MET A 103 5.84 -8.07 19.05
N ALA A 104 5.80 -7.27 17.98
CA ALA A 104 6.89 -7.19 17.01
C ALA A 104 8.16 -6.55 17.61
N GLU A 105 8.03 -5.54 18.46
CA GLU A 105 9.17 -4.98 19.21
C GLU A 105 9.81 -6.02 20.14
N ASN A 106 8.99 -6.78 20.87
CA ASN A 106 9.48 -7.85 21.74
C ASN A 106 10.14 -8.99 20.94
N ALA A 107 9.61 -9.32 19.77
CA ALA A 107 10.20 -10.33 18.87
C ALA A 107 11.53 -9.84 18.28
N ALA A 108 11.61 -8.59 17.83
CA ALA A 108 12.84 -7.98 17.33
C ALA A 108 13.95 -7.90 18.39
N ARG A 109 13.60 -7.68 19.68
CA ARG A 109 14.58 -7.73 20.78
C ARG A 109 15.14 -9.13 21.01
N ARG A 110 14.37 -10.19 20.75
CA ARG A 110 14.82 -11.59 20.89
C ARG A 110 15.66 -12.04 19.70
N ARG A 111 15.17 -11.79 18.48
CA ARG A 111 15.80 -12.19 17.22
C ARG A 111 15.68 -11.07 16.18
N PRO A 112 16.64 -10.13 16.14
CA PRO A 112 16.59 -8.98 15.24
C PRO A 112 16.76 -9.33 13.76
N GLU A 113 17.20 -10.54 13.41
CA GLU A 113 17.51 -10.98 12.05
C GLU A 113 16.28 -11.36 11.20
N ILE A 114 15.09 -11.45 11.81
CA ILE A 114 13.87 -11.83 11.10
C ILE A 114 13.20 -10.57 10.56
N GLY A 115 13.21 -10.40 9.24
CA GLY A 115 12.64 -9.24 8.55
C GLY A 115 11.15 -9.00 8.82
N PHE A 116 10.39 -10.06 9.10
CA PHE A 116 8.95 -9.96 9.30
C PHE A 116 8.54 -9.07 10.48
N TRP A 117 9.39 -8.93 11.51
CA TRP A 117 9.12 -8.04 12.64
C TRP A 117 9.02 -6.58 12.20
N TYR A 118 10.01 -6.13 11.41
CA TYR A 118 10.05 -4.75 10.89
C TYR A 118 8.98 -4.53 9.83
N TYR A 119 8.65 -5.58 9.06
CA TYR A 119 7.50 -5.56 8.17
C TYR A 119 6.20 -5.29 8.94
N ALA A 120 5.94 -6.05 10.02
CA ALA A 120 4.76 -5.87 10.86
C ALA A 120 4.71 -4.49 11.53
N LEU A 121 5.85 -3.99 12.03
CA LEU A 121 5.95 -2.64 12.61
C LEU A 121 5.60 -1.55 11.61
N ALA A 122 6.12 -1.64 10.38
CA ALA A 122 5.78 -0.70 9.32
C ALA A 122 4.28 -0.76 8.96
N LEU A 123 3.68 -1.95 8.94
CA LEU A 123 2.24 -2.08 8.70
C LEU A 123 1.38 -1.56 9.86
N ALA A 124 1.91 -1.54 11.07
CA ALA A 124 1.27 -1.01 12.28
C ALA A 124 1.64 0.44 12.59
N ALA A 125 2.21 1.17 11.63
CA ALA A 125 2.48 2.60 11.78
C ALA A 125 1.17 3.38 12.01
N THR A 126 1.16 4.21 13.04
CA THR A 126 0.01 5.01 13.50
C THR A 126 0.41 6.46 13.72
N GLY A 127 -0.57 7.37 13.72
CA GLY A 127 -0.36 8.80 13.95
C GLY A 127 -0.92 9.63 12.80
N ASN A 128 -0.46 10.88 12.69
CA ASN A 128 -0.76 11.68 11.49
C ASN A 128 -0.03 11.07 10.27
N ILE A 129 -0.41 11.47 9.06
CA ILE A 129 0.16 10.92 7.81
C ILE A 129 1.69 11.05 7.78
N GLY A 130 2.20 12.16 8.31
CA GLY A 130 3.63 12.41 8.40
C GLY A 130 4.37 11.41 9.28
N ASP A 131 3.87 11.18 10.49
CA ASP A 131 4.40 10.21 11.45
C ASP A 131 4.37 8.79 10.87
N VAL A 132 3.29 8.45 10.17
CA VAL A 132 3.14 7.15 9.50
C VAL A 132 4.19 6.96 8.42
N LEU A 133 4.40 7.96 7.55
CA LEU A 133 5.42 7.90 6.50
C LEU A 133 6.83 7.81 7.06
N LYS A 134 7.12 8.53 8.15
CA LYS A 134 8.41 8.47 8.84
C LYS A 134 8.68 7.07 9.40
N GLN A 135 7.73 6.51 10.16
CA GLN A 135 7.85 5.17 10.74
C GLN A 135 8.05 4.10 9.66
N ILE A 136 7.25 4.12 8.59
CA ILE A 136 7.40 3.15 7.48
C ILE A 136 8.79 3.26 6.86
N ARG A 137 9.30 4.48 6.65
CA ARG A 137 10.63 4.71 6.06
C ARG A 137 11.75 4.15 6.94
N GLU A 138 11.68 4.36 8.25
CA GLU A 138 12.68 3.85 9.20
C GLU A 138 12.79 2.32 9.10
N HIS A 139 11.66 1.61 9.04
CA HIS A 139 11.67 0.16 8.90
C HIS A 139 12.06 -0.31 7.50
N LEU A 140 11.76 0.46 6.45
CA LEU A 140 12.12 0.12 5.08
C LEU A 140 13.65 0.05 4.85
N GLN A 141 14.41 0.81 5.64
CA GLN A 141 15.88 0.79 5.63
C GLN A 141 16.49 -0.44 6.32
N ASN A 142 15.67 -1.33 6.87
CA ASN A 142 16.16 -2.53 7.54
C ASN A 142 16.68 -3.57 6.53
N ASP A 143 17.89 -4.06 6.77
CA ASP A 143 18.60 -5.01 5.90
C ASP A 143 18.07 -6.45 5.98
N HIS A 144 17.30 -6.77 7.02
CA HIS A 144 16.72 -8.11 7.21
C HIS A 144 15.41 -8.32 6.45
N LEU A 145 14.83 -7.26 5.87
CA LEU A 145 13.65 -7.38 5.02
C LEU A 145 13.96 -8.21 3.77
N SER A 146 13.12 -9.20 3.48
CA SER A 146 13.18 -9.88 2.19
C SER A 146 12.84 -8.90 1.05
N VAL A 147 13.24 -9.26 -0.18
CA VAL A 147 12.91 -8.46 -1.38
C VAL A 147 11.40 -8.23 -1.49
N ASP A 148 10.59 -9.25 -1.20
CA ASP A 148 9.13 -9.17 -1.28
C ASP A 148 8.53 -8.29 -0.18
N GLN A 149 9.02 -8.43 1.05
CA GLN A 149 8.62 -7.57 2.16
C GLN A 149 8.94 -6.11 1.87
N ARG A 150 10.15 -5.83 1.38
CA ARG A 150 10.59 -4.48 1.02
C ARG A 150 9.74 -3.91 -0.11
N PHE A 151 9.49 -4.70 -1.15
CA PHE A 151 8.63 -4.30 -2.28
C PHE A 151 7.20 -3.97 -1.82
N HIS A 152 6.61 -4.81 -0.97
CA HIS A 152 5.26 -4.57 -0.47
C HIS A 152 5.17 -3.33 0.43
N LEU A 153 6.17 -3.11 1.30
CA LEU A 153 6.25 -1.88 2.09
C LEU A 153 6.46 -0.64 1.21
N LEU A 154 7.27 -0.73 0.16
CA LEU A 154 7.43 0.35 -0.83
C LEU A 154 6.10 0.69 -1.51
N CYS A 155 5.30 -0.31 -1.87
CA CYS A 155 3.96 -0.09 -2.43
C CYS A 155 3.04 0.63 -1.44
N ARG A 156 3.02 0.20 -0.18
CA ARG A 156 2.22 0.83 0.87
C ARG A 156 2.66 2.26 1.16
N TYR A 157 3.97 2.47 1.36
CA TYR A 157 4.57 3.79 1.52
C TYR A 157 4.18 4.71 0.37
N SER A 158 4.29 4.19 -0.86
CA SER A 158 3.98 4.92 -2.09
C SER A 158 2.53 5.38 -2.15
N SER A 159 1.59 4.51 -1.80
CA SER A 159 0.16 4.86 -1.81
C SER A 159 -0.15 6.02 -0.84
N ILE A 160 0.43 5.98 0.36
CA ILE A 160 0.23 7.02 1.38
C ILE A 160 0.96 8.31 0.98
N ALA A 161 2.22 8.21 0.56
CA ALA A 161 3.05 9.35 0.18
C ALA A 161 2.45 10.10 -1.01
N LEU A 162 1.97 9.38 -2.02
CA LEU A 162 1.39 10.01 -3.20
C LEU A 162 0.10 10.77 -2.86
N HIS A 163 -0.79 10.17 -2.05
CA HIS A 163 -2.00 10.86 -1.61
C HIS A 163 -1.66 12.14 -0.83
N PHE A 164 -0.65 12.07 0.05
CA PHE A 164 -0.15 13.23 0.79
C PHE A 164 0.40 14.31 -0.15
N VAL A 165 1.32 13.95 -1.04
CA VAL A 165 1.95 14.88 -1.99
C VAL A 165 0.90 15.57 -2.87
N VAL A 166 -0.07 14.83 -3.40
CA VAL A 166 -1.12 15.40 -4.25
C VAL A 166 -1.99 16.38 -3.47
N ASN A 167 -2.31 16.08 -2.21
CA ASN A 167 -3.09 16.99 -1.39
C ASN A 167 -2.28 18.24 -1.03
N GLU A 168 -1.02 18.07 -0.64
CA GLU A 168 -0.17 19.17 -0.20
C GLU A 168 0.19 20.11 -1.35
N LEU A 169 0.52 19.59 -2.54
CA LEU A 169 0.74 20.42 -3.73
C LEU A 169 -0.52 21.20 -4.17
N ARG A 170 -1.71 20.81 -3.72
CA ARG A 170 -2.96 21.53 -4.00
C ARG A 170 -3.25 22.63 -2.97
N SER A 171 -2.77 22.48 -1.74
CA SER A 171 -3.03 23.41 -0.63
C SER A 171 -1.88 24.40 -0.39
N SER A 172 -0.64 23.92 -0.47
CA SER A 172 0.56 24.70 -0.20
C SER A 172 0.89 25.65 -1.35
N ARG A 173 1.43 26.83 -1.00
CA ARG A 173 2.00 27.75 -1.98
C ARG A 173 3.50 27.47 -2.15
N PRO A 174 4.09 27.72 -3.34
CA PRO A 174 5.53 27.55 -3.56
C PRO A 174 6.46 28.35 -2.65
N ALA A 175 5.95 29.39 -1.98
CA ALA A 175 6.74 30.18 -1.03
C ALA A 175 6.81 29.56 0.38
N GLU A 176 6.00 28.54 0.65
CA GLU A 176 5.89 27.90 1.96
C GLU A 176 6.92 26.77 2.10
N PRO A 177 7.56 26.60 3.27
CA PRO A 177 8.55 25.54 3.50
C PRO A 177 8.03 24.12 3.17
N MET A 178 6.73 23.89 3.37
CA MET A 178 6.06 22.63 3.05
C MET A 178 6.12 22.25 1.57
N TRP A 179 6.27 23.23 0.66
CA TRP A 179 6.41 22.97 -0.76
C TRP A 179 7.70 22.21 -1.08
N ASP A 180 8.83 22.69 -0.56
CA ASP A 180 10.15 22.08 -0.81
C ASP A 180 10.26 20.69 -0.15
N GLU A 181 9.66 20.51 1.03
CA GLU A 181 9.57 19.22 1.69
C GLU A 181 8.72 18.22 0.89
N THR A 182 7.59 18.68 0.35
CA THR A 182 6.70 17.87 -0.49
C THR A 182 7.37 17.44 -1.80
N LEU A 183 8.11 18.34 -2.45
CA LEU A 183 8.89 18.02 -3.65
C LEU A 183 10.03 17.04 -3.35
N SER A 184 10.68 17.18 -2.20
CA SER A 184 11.72 16.23 -1.75
C SER A 184 11.15 14.83 -1.49
N LEU A 185 9.97 14.76 -0.87
CA LEU A 185 9.24 13.51 -0.67
C LEU A 185 8.87 12.87 -2.02
N LEU A 186 8.39 13.67 -2.98
CA LEU A 186 8.05 13.20 -4.32
C LEU A 186 9.27 12.64 -5.07
N ALA A 187 10.41 13.33 -5.02
CA ALA A 187 11.65 12.88 -5.67
C ALA A 187 12.16 11.57 -5.06
N PHE A 188 12.21 11.47 -3.73
CA PHE A 188 12.59 10.24 -3.04
C PHE A 188 11.63 9.08 -3.36
N TRP A 189 10.32 9.35 -3.34
CA TRP A 189 9.29 8.40 -3.71
C TRP A 189 9.49 7.87 -5.14
N TYR A 190 9.72 8.76 -6.09
CA TYR A 190 9.92 8.42 -7.50
C TYR A 190 11.14 7.51 -7.70
N GLU A 191 12.29 7.87 -7.14
CA GLU A 191 13.52 7.07 -7.26
C GLU A 191 13.39 5.71 -6.58
N SER A 192 12.79 5.67 -5.39
CA SER A 192 12.58 4.42 -4.65
C SER A 192 11.66 3.46 -5.39
N LEU A 193 10.55 3.97 -5.93
CA LEU A 193 9.60 3.14 -6.67
C LEU A 193 10.18 2.68 -8.02
N ARG A 194 10.93 3.55 -8.71
CA ARG A 194 11.63 3.20 -9.95
C ARG A 194 12.64 2.07 -9.73
N ALA A 195 13.44 2.14 -8.66
CA ALA A 195 14.36 1.06 -8.29
C ALA A 195 13.61 -0.24 -8.02
N ALA A 196 12.53 -0.17 -7.22
CA ALA A 196 11.70 -1.33 -6.91
C ALA A 196 11.11 -2.01 -8.15
N VAL A 197 10.62 -1.23 -9.11
CA VAL A 197 10.06 -1.74 -10.36
C VAL A 197 11.13 -2.44 -11.20
N ASN A 198 12.35 -1.89 -11.26
CA ASN A 198 13.44 -2.49 -12.02
C ASN A 198 13.97 -3.79 -11.38
N ASP A 199 13.92 -3.88 -10.05
CA ASP A 199 14.44 -5.02 -9.30
C ASP A 199 13.38 -6.12 -9.07
N ALA A 200 12.10 -5.80 -9.24
CA ALA A 200 11.00 -6.73 -9.04
C ALA A 200 11.00 -7.87 -10.08
N ALA A 201 10.50 -9.03 -9.66
CA ALA A 201 10.23 -10.12 -10.58
C ALA A 201 9.16 -9.69 -11.58
N PRO A 202 9.27 -10.06 -12.87
CA PRO A 202 8.31 -9.60 -13.89
C PRO A 202 6.89 -10.13 -13.68
N ASP A 203 6.71 -11.12 -12.82
CA ASP A 203 5.43 -11.70 -12.42
C ASP A 203 4.95 -11.22 -11.04
N THR A 204 5.61 -10.24 -10.43
CA THR A 204 5.18 -9.61 -9.19
C THR A 204 3.75 -9.06 -9.34
N PRO A 205 2.82 -9.37 -8.40
CA PRO A 205 1.47 -8.86 -8.46
C PRO A 205 1.41 -7.33 -8.55
N ASN A 206 0.56 -6.82 -9.45
CA ASN A 206 0.36 -5.39 -9.71
C ASN A 206 1.59 -4.61 -10.24
N LEU A 207 2.68 -5.28 -10.65
CA LEU A 207 3.86 -4.59 -11.18
C LEU A 207 3.53 -3.75 -12.42
N SER A 208 2.64 -4.23 -13.29
CA SER A 208 2.18 -3.48 -14.48
C SER A 208 1.55 -2.12 -14.14
N LEU A 209 0.78 -2.06 -13.04
CA LEU A 209 0.21 -0.82 -12.55
C LEU A 209 1.30 0.13 -12.06
N LEU A 210 2.29 -0.39 -11.32
CA LEU A 210 3.40 0.41 -10.80
C LEU A 210 4.28 0.96 -11.93
N VAL A 211 4.52 0.17 -12.98
CA VAL A 211 5.23 0.63 -14.18
C VAL A 211 4.51 1.82 -14.81
N SER A 212 3.20 1.73 -15.03
CA SER A 212 2.41 2.86 -15.56
C SER A 212 2.47 4.09 -14.65
N ILE A 213 2.44 3.91 -13.33
CA ILE A 213 2.57 5.02 -12.38
C ILE A 213 3.97 5.66 -12.49
N VAL A 214 5.04 4.86 -12.47
CA VAL A 214 6.42 5.37 -12.61
C VAL A 214 6.60 6.10 -13.93
N SER A 215 6.02 5.62 -15.04
CA SER A 215 6.01 6.32 -16.33
C SER A 215 5.38 7.71 -16.24
N LEU A 216 4.17 7.79 -15.67
CA LEU A 216 3.43 9.05 -15.56
C LEU A 216 4.18 10.06 -14.70
N PHE A 217 4.78 9.60 -13.60
CA PHE A 217 5.56 10.46 -12.73
C PHE A 217 6.93 10.83 -13.30
N HIS A 218 7.54 9.97 -14.10
CA HIS A 218 8.74 10.32 -14.86
C HIS A 218 8.45 11.48 -15.82
N ILE A 219 7.30 11.44 -16.52
CA ILE A 219 6.85 12.56 -17.35
C ILE A 219 6.58 13.81 -16.52
N LEU A 220 5.94 13.69 -15.35
CA LEU A 220 5.63 14.82 -14.49
C LEU A 220 6.90 15.51 -13.96
N ILE A 221 7.90 14.74 -13.53
CA ILE A 221 9.13 15.23 -12.90
C ILE A 221 10.12 15.75 -13.95
N HIS A 222 10.25 15.06 -15.09
CA HIS A 222 11.27 15.36 -16.10
C HIS A 222 10.73 16.07 -17.33
N GLY A 223 9.41 16.27 -17.47
CA GLY A 223 8.71 16.73 -18.67
C GLY A 223 9.44 17.80 -19.51
N PRO A 224 9.83 18.95 -18.95
CA PRO A 224 10.55 20.00 -19.69
C PRO A 224 11.93 19.59 -20.23
N LYS A 225 12.57 18.61 -19.59
CA LYS A 225 13.88 18.06 -19.95
C LYS A 225 13.78 16.89 -20.94
N LEU A 226 12.61 16.24 -21.02
CA LEU A 226 12.32 15.20 -22.00
C LEU A 226 12.30 15.82 -23.41
N ARG A 227 13.45 15.78 -24.11
CA ARG A 227 13.53 16.28 -25.49
C ARG A 227 12.60 15.43 -26.38
N PRO A 228 11.93 16.02 -27.39
CA PRO A 228 11.02 15.30 -28.29
C PRO A 228 11.64 14.05 -28.94
N ASN A 229 12.96 14.08 -29.21
CA ASN A 229 13.69 12.96 -29.83
C ASN A 229 14.30 11.95 -28.83
N PHE A 230 14.33 12.25 -27.51
CA PHE A 230 14.81 11.36 -26.43
C PHE A 230 13.67 10.75 -25.61
N CYS A 231 12.50 11.39 -25.61
CA CYS A 231 11.27 10.89 -25.01
C CYS A 231 10.91 9.50 -25.57
N GLY A 232 11.19 9.24 -26.85
CA GLY A 232 10.97 7.95 -27.50
C GLY A 232 11.98 6.84 -27.20
N THR A 233 13.05 7.08 -26.44
CA THR A 233 14.01 6.04 -26.00
C THR A 233 13.90 5.77 -24.51
N GLU A 234 13.85 6.80 -23.66
CA GLU A 234 13.64 6.62 -22.20
C GLU A 234 12.28 6.01 -21.90
N LEU A 235 11.18 6.56 -22.46
CA LEU A 235 9.84 5.97 -22.24
C LEU A 235 9.65 4.65 -22.99
N ARG A 236 10.38 4.42 -24.09
CA ARG A 236 10.32 3.14 -24.82
C ARG A 236 10.86 1.99 -23.98
N SER A 237 11.90 2.21 -23.19
CA SER A 237 12.38 1.19 -22.24
C SER A 237 11.30 0.81 -21.22
N VAL A 238 10.51 1.78 -20.75
CA VAL A 238 9.43 1.56 -19.79
C VAL A 238 8.23 0.87 -20.46
N VAL A 239 7.87 1.27 -21.68
CA VAL A 239 6.84 0.59 -22.50
C VAL A 239 7.23 -0.86 -22.79
N GLN A 240 8.49 -1.11 -23.18
CA GLN A 240 8.99 -2.46 -23.42
C GLN A 240 8.96 -3.32 -22.16
N HIS A 241 9.30 -2.74 -21.01
CA HIS A 241 9.22 -3.42 -19.73
C HIS A 241 7.77 -3.78 -19.36
N TYR A 242 6.82 -2.86 -19.57
CA TYR A 242 5.39 -3.12 -19.42
C TYR A 242 4.90 -4.26 -20.33
N ASP A 243 5.23 -4.21 -21.63
CA ASP A 243 4.79 -5.21 -22.60
C ASP A 243 5.35 -6.62 -22.26
N PHE A 244 6.58 -6.67 -21.77
CA PHE A 244 7.19 -7.90 -21.25
C PHE A 244 6.44 -8.46 -20.03
N ILE A 245 6.13 -7.60 -19.04
CA ILE A 245 5.34 -7.99 -17.86
C ILE A 245 3.96 -8.52 -18.27
N MET A 246 3.29 -7.86 -19.23
CA MET A 246 1.99 -8.33 -19.72
C MET A 246 2.08 -9.65 -20.47
N THR A 247 3.12 -9.86 -21.28
CA THR A 247 3.36 -11.15 -21.94
C THR A 247 3.47 -12.29 -20.92
N ILE A 248 4.18 -12.04 -19.80
CA ILE A 248 4.31 -13.02 -18.72
C ILE A 248 2.99 -13.22 -17.98
N HIS A 249 2.24 -12.15 -17.72
CA HIS A 249 0.93 -12.24 -17.07
C HIS A 249 -0.07 -13.04 -17.93
N GLU A 250 -0.11 -12.80 -19.24
CA GLU A 250 -0.94 -13.56 -20.19
C GLU A 250 -0.59 -15.05 -20.18
N PHE A 251 0.71 -15.37 -20.15
CA PHE A 251 1.20 -16.74 -20.06
C PHE A 251 0.70 -17.44 -18.78
N PHE A 252 0.79 -16.78 -17.62
CA PHE A 252 0.37 -17.38 -16.35
C PHE A 252 -1.15 -17.47 -16.18
N MET A 253 -1.89 -16.46 -16.61
CA MET A 253 -3.34 -16.40 -16.42
C MET A 253 -4.12 -17.24 -17.43
N SER A 254 -3.47 -17.76 -18.47
CA SER A 254 -4.13 -18.45 -19.61
C SER A 254 -5.29 -17.64 -20.22
N SER A 255 -5.26 -16.32 -20.04
CA SER A 255 -6.21 -15.34 -20.56
C SER A 255 -5.46 -14.41 -21.49
N LYS A 256 -6.00 -14.12 -22.68
CA LYS A 256 -5.38 -13.16 -23.60
C LYS A 256 -5.46 -11.76 -23.01
N ALA A 257 -4.44 -10.92 -23.16
CA ALA A 257 -4.54 -9.53 -22.69
C ALA A 257 -5.66 -8.75 -23.38
N SER A 258 -6.07 -9.17 -24.58
CA SER A 258 -7.23 -8.62 -25.29
C SER A 258 -8.54 -8.74 -24.51
N ASP A 259 -8.64 -9.72 -23.61
CA ASP A 259 -9.86 -10.00 -22.85
C ASP A 259 -9.93 -9.15 -21.57
N CYS A 260 -8.80 -8.55 -21.16
CA CYS A 260 -8.70 -7.70 -19.99
C CYS A 260 -8.82 -6.22 -20.38
N VAL A 261 -9.77 -5.50 -19.78
CA VAL A 261 -9.88 -4.04 -19.97
C VAL A 261 -8.59 -3.38 -19.46
N PRO A 262 -7.87 -2.54 -20.24
CA PRO A 262 -6.67 -1.85 -19.75
C PRO A 262 -6.97 -0.97 -18.53
N SER A 263 -6.03 -0.86 -17.58
CA SER A 263 -6.17 0.01 -16.40
C SER A 263 -6.36 1.47 -16.80
N VAL A 264 -6.95 2.27 -15.92
CA VAL A 264 -7.14 3.71 -16.20
C VAL A 264 -5.78 4.37 -16.37
N GLU A 265 -4.83 3.99 -15.52
CA GLU A 265 -3.43 4.41 -15.53
C GLU A 265 -2.77 4.07 -16.86
N ARG A 266 -2.96 2.84 -17.38
CA ARG A 266 -2.42 2.45 -18.68
C ARG A 266 -3.07 3.23 -19.83
N LYS A 267 -4.38 3.44 -19.79
CA LYS A 267 -5.07 4.28 -20.80
C LYS A 267 -4.54 5.70 -20.81
N ILE A 268 -4.31 6.27 -19.62
CA ILE A 268 -3.73 7.60 -19.45
C ILE A 268 -2.28 7.60 -19.97
N GLU A 269 -1.47 6.62 -19.60
CA GLU A 269 -0.08 6.46 -20.06
C GLU A 269 0.00 6.39 -21.59
N THR A 270 -0.76 5.49 -22.23
CA THR A 270 -0.81 5.37 -23.70
C THR A 270 -1.26 6.67 -24.35
N PHE A 271 -2.32 7.30 -23.82
CA PHE A 271 -2.76 8.61 -24.31
C PHE A 271 -1.65 9.65 -24.24
N PHE A 272 -0.92 9.73 -23.13
CA PHE A 272 0.21 10.64 -23.02
C PHE A 272 1.31 10.31 -24.03
N LEU A 273 1.73 9.05 -24.14
CA LEU A 273 2.79 8.62 -25.04
C LEU A 273 2.47 8.93 -26.51
N ASP A 274 1.23 8.69 -26.93
CA ASP A 274 0.77 8.94 -28.31
C ASP A 274 0.72 10.44 -28.64
N ASN A 275 0.48 11.28 -27.63
CA ASN A 275 0.23 12.71 -27.83
C ASN A 275 1.37 13.62 -27.37
N ILE A 276 2.39 13.14 -26.65
CA ILE A 276 3.40 14.01 -26.02
C ILE A 276 4.21 14.79 -27.05
N VAL A 277 4.59 14.18 -28.18
CA VAL A 277 5.40 14.83 -29.22
C VAL A 277 4.60 15.94 -29.92
N SER A 278 3.39 15.62 -30.38
CA SER A 278 2.52 16.57 -31.07
C SER A 278 2.07 17.70 -30.14
N SER A 279 1.74 17.37 -28.89
CA SER A 279 1.33 18.33 -27.87
C SER A 279 2.46 19.26 -27.45
N THR A 280 3.69 18.74 -27.28
CA THR A 280 4.85 19.57 -26.92
C THR A 280 5.15 20.60 -27.99
N SER A 281 5.00 20.25 -29.27
CA SER A 281 5.12 21.20 -30.38
C SER A 281 4.01 22.26 -30.34
N LYS A 282 2.74 21.82 -30.21
CA LYS A 282 1.56 22.71 -30.17
C LYS A 282 1.60 23.70 -29.01
N TRP A 283 2.03 23.25 -27.83
CA TRP A 283 2.05 24.03 -26.59
C TRP A 283 3.43 24.63 -26.28
N ASN A 284 4.39 24.54 -27.20
CA ASN A 284 5.77 24.97 -26.98
C ASN A 284 5.88 26.42 -26.47
N SER A 285 5.08 27.33 -27.04
CA SER A 285 5.05 28.74 -26.62
C SER A 285 4.55 28.90 -25.18
N LEU A 286 3.51 28.16 -24.80
CA LEU A 286 2.98 28.16 -23.43
C LEU A 286 4.01 27.57 -22.45
N ILE A 287 4.58 26.39 -22.77
CA ILE A 287 5.59 25.71 -21.94
C ILE A 287 6.80 26.60 -21.72
N LYS A 288 7.31 27.26 -22.78
CA LYS A 288 8.41 28.22 -22.67
C LYS A 288 8.05 29.37 -21.73
N ARG A 289 6.87 29.96 -21.90
CA ARG A 289 6.42 31.10 -21.08
C ARG A 289 6.24 30.72 -19.62
N THR A 290 5.69 29.53 -19.33
CA THR A 290 5.55 29.05 -17.95
C THR A 290 6.90 28.66 -17.35
N ASN A 291 7.82 28.11 -18.14
CA ASN A 291 9.18 27.81 -17.67
C ASN A 291 10.05 29.05 -17.47
N SER A 292 9.76 30.17 -18.13
CA SER A 292 10.58 31.40 -18.06
C SER A 292 9.93 32.50 -17.23
N CYS A 293 8.82 32.23 -16.55
CA CYS A 293 8.23 33.22 -15.66
C CYS A 293 9.11 33.40 -14.41
N VAL A 294 8.98 34.56 -13.77
CA VAL A 294 9.73 34.94 -12.56
C VAL A 294 9.62 33.84 -11.50
N TRP A 295 8.42 33.32 -11.29
CA TRP A 295 8.16 32.21 -10.36
C TRP A 295 9.01 30.96 -10.65
N ALA A 296 9.04 30.48 -11.90
CA ALA A 296 9.81 29.28 -12.27
C ALA A 296 11.33 29.52 -12.19
N GLN A 297 11.79 30.78 -12.28
CA GLN A 297 13.19 31.14 -12.05
C GLN A 297 13.53 31.08 -10.56
N GLU A 298 12.72 31.71 -9.70
CA GLU A 298 12.88 31.69 -8.25
C GLU A 298 12.87 30.26 -7.67
N GLU A 299 11.98 29.39 -8.15
CA GLU A 299 11.91 27.99 -7.71
C GLU A 299 13.20 27.22 -8.04
N ARG A 300 13.76 27.40 -9.25
CA ARG A 300 15.02 26.74 -9.65
C ARG A 300 16.24 27.23 -8.88
N GLU A 301 16.27 28.51 -8.54
CA GLU A 301 17.31 29.11 -7.71
C GLU A 301 17.27 28.55 -6.28
N ARG A 302 16.07 28.38 -5.71
CA ARG A 302 15.88 27.71 -4.41
C ARG A 302 16.31 26.24 -4.43
N MET A 303 15.92 25.48 -5.45
CA MET A 303 16.26 24.04 -5.57
C MET A 303 17.74 23.74 -5.82
N SER A 304 18.54 24.75 -6.20
CA SER A 304 20.00 24.60 -6.36
C SER A 304 20.74 24.62 -5.01
N LEU A 305 20.06 24.98 -3.91
CA LEU A 305 20.51 24.71 -2.56
C LEU A 305 20.16 23.25 -2.23
N LYS A 306 21.19 22.43 -1.94
CA LYS A 306 21.03 21.00 -1.65
C LYS A 306 19.88 20.78 -0.65
N PRO A 307 19.02 19.76 -0.83
CA PRO A 307 18.11 19.37 0.22
C PRO A 307 18.95 19.00 1.45
N SER A 308 18.80 19.79 2.51
CA SER A 308 19.27 19.45 3.83
C SER A 308 18.77 18.05 4.13
N GLY A 309 19.68 17.14 4.53
CA GLY A 309 19.33 15.76 4.86
C GLY A 309 18.06 15.73 5.70
N LEU A 310 17.07 14.95 5.24
CA LEU A 310 15.67 14.94 5.70
C LEU A 310 15.52 14.77 7.22
N GLY A 311 15.62 15.87 7.96
CA GLY A 311 15.01 16.05 9.26
C GLY A 311 13.59 16.59 9.05
N ILE A 312 12.64 15.69 8.79
CA ILE A 312 11.23 16.09 8.63
C ILE A 312 10.70 16.49 10.02
N THR A 313 10.38 17.77 10.19
CA THR A 313 9.64 18.29 11.36
C THR A 313 8.27 18.77 10.91
N PHE A 314 7.23 17.99 11.19
CA PHE A 314 5.85 18.35 10.87
C PHE A 314 5.37 19.50 11.79
N VAL A 315 4.87 20.58 11.19
CA VAL A 315 4.14 21.62 11.92
C VAL A 315 2.66 21.25 11.92
N ASP A 316 2.11 21.14 13.12
CA ASP A 316 0.74 20.73 13.37
C ASP A 316 -0.27 21.81 12.90
N GLY A 317 -1.22 21.42 12.05
CA GLY A 317 -2.49 22.12 11.88
C GLY A 317 -2.82 22.72 10.49
N SER A 318 -3.79 22.12 9.80
CA SER A 318 -4.82 22.88 9.09
C SER A 318 -6.15 22.10 9.03
N PRO A 319 -7.31 22.71 9.36
CA PRO A 319 -8.51 21.99 9.75
C PRO A 319 -9.61 21.96 8.67
N HIS A 320 -9.43 21.39 7.47
CA HIS A 320 -10.54 21.31 6.49
C HIS A 320 -10.55 20.09 5.56
N ALA A 321 -10.36 18.88 6.09
CA ALA A 321 -10.79 17.65 5.41
C ALA A 321 -11.73 16.87 6.34
N ASP A 322 -12.91 16.48 5.86
CA ASP A 322 -13.85 15.61 6.58
C ASP A 322 -13.14 14.26 6.84
N PRO A 323 -12.68 13.95 8.07
CA PRO A 323 -11.79 12.81 8.36
C PRO A 323 -12.45 11.44 8.16
N THR A 324 -13.74 11.44 7.85
CA THR A 324 -14.63 10.29 7.97
C THR A 324 -14.76 9.46 6.69
N LYS A 325 -14.13 9.88 5.58
CA LYS A 325 -14.24 9.21 4.27
C LYS A 325 -12.87 8.89 3.69
N MET A 326 -12.60 7.60 3.50
CA MET A 326 -11.44 7.11 2.77
C MET A 326 -11.88 6.53 1.43
N ALA A 327 -11.28 6.98 0.33
CA ALA A 327 -11.50 6.35 -0.96
C ALA A 327 -10.54 5.17 -1.08
N VAL A 328 -11.08 3.95 -1.14
CA VAL A 328 -10.29 2.75 -1.41
C VAL A 328 -10.54 2.33 -2.86
N LEU A 329 -9.45 2.12 -3.59
CA LEU A 329 -9.46 1.52 -4.90
C LEU A 329 -9.51 0.00 -4.72
N ASP A 330 -10.67 -0.59 -5.02
CA ASP A 330 -10.79 -2.04 -5.14
C ASP A 330 -10.01 -2.50 -6.38
N ALA A 331 -8.85 -3.11 -6.15
CA ALA A 331 -7.93 -3.58 -7.18
C ALA A 331 -8.54 -4.66 -8.09
N ALA A 332 -9.56 -5.39 -7.61
CA ALA A 332 -10.22 -6.44 -8.39
C ALA A 332 -11.32 -5.88 -9.32
N ASN A 333 -11.95 -4.75 -8.97
CA ASN A 333 -13.17 -4.31 -9.65
C ASN A 333 -13.17 -2.86 -10.15
N ARG A 334 -12.07 -2.10 -9.95
CA ARG A 334 -11.88 -0.70 -10.42
C ARG A 334 -13.02 0.26 -10.08
N ARG A 335 -13.81 -0.02 -9.04
CA ARG A 335 -14.80 0.91 -8.50
C ARG A 335 -14.15 1.70 -7.36
N ARG A 336 -14.29 3.03 -7.38
CA ARG A 336 -13.99 3.86 -6.21
C ARG A 336 -15.00 3.50 -5.14
N MET A 337 -14.60 2.77 -4.12
CA MET A 337 -15.45 2.49 -2.98
C MET A 337 -15.14 3.52 -1.90
N HIS A 338 -16.11 4.37 -1.60
CA HIS A 338 -16.02 5.27 -0.46
C HIS A 338 -16.26 4.45 0.80
N LEU A 339 -15.17 4.10 1.48
CA LEU A 339 -15.23 3.47 2.78
C LEU A 339 -15.34 4.57 3.84
N TYR A 340 -16.25 4.37 4.77
CA TYR A 340 -16.28 5.22 5.95
C TYR A 340 -15.19 4.76 6.89
N ASN A 341 -14.66 5.68 7.70
CA ASN A 341 -13.70 5.35 8.76
C ASN A 341 -14.44 5.19 10.09
N CYS A 342 -14.03 4.19 10.87
CA CYS A 342 -14.53 4.08 12.22
C CYS A 342 -13.99 5.24 13.04
N SER A 343 -14.86 5.97 13.73
CA SER A 343 -14.48 7.14 14.50
C SER A 343 -13.59 6.83 15.71
N TRP A 344 -13.44 5.54 16.05
CA TRP A 344 -12.54 5.07 17.10
C TRP A 344 -11.22 4.49 16.56
N CYS A 345 -11.28 3.42 15.75
CA CYS A 345 -10.09 2.70 15.28
C CYS A 345 -9.62 3.12 13.88
N LEU A 346 -10.33 4.05 13.22
CA LEU A 346 -10.06 4.54 11.86
C LEU A 346 -10.06 3.48 10.76
N ASN A 347 -10.38 2.22 11.07
CA ASN A 347 -10.48 1.15 10.09
C ASN A 347 -11.51 1.52 9.01
N PRO A 348 -11.16 1.45 7.73
CA PRO A 348 -12.07 1.73 6.64
C PRO A 348 -12.99 0.52 6.39
N SER A 349 -14.30 0.74 6.28
CA SER A 349 -15.26 -0.33 5.96
C SER A 349 -16.45 0.23 5.19
N ALA A 350 -16.99 -0.60 4.29
CA ALA A 350 -18.20 -0.30 3.54
C ALA A 350 -19.45 -0.46 4.42
N VAL A 351 -19.35 -1.29 5.47
CA VAL A 351 -20.44 -1.62 6.38
C VAL A 351 -20.03 -1.17 7.78
N MET A 352 -20.53 -0.01 8.20
CA MET A 352 -20.34 0.51 9.55
C MET A 352 -21.67 0.87 10.19
N ARG A 353 -21.72 0.70 11.50
CA ARG A 353 -22.86 1.11 12.32
C ARG A 353 -22.78 2.61 12.57
N LYS A 354 -23.88 3.32 12.32
CA LYS A 354 -24.01 4.73 12.71
C LYS A 354 -24.33 4.84 14.20
N CYS A 355 -23.90 5.92 14.83
CA CYS A 355 -24.41 6.31 16.14
C CYS A 355 -25.91 6.54 16.05
N ALA A 356 -26.68 5.90 16.93
CA ALA A 356 -28.15 5.99 16.94
C ALA A 356 -28.69 7.39 17.27
N VAL A 357 -27.84 8.30 17.81
CA VAL A 357 -28.26 9.65 18.22
C VAL A 357 -27.92 10.68 17.15
N CYS A 358 -26.66 10.78 16.76
CA CYS A 358 -26.21 11.83 15.84
C CYS A 358 -26.16 11.41 14.37
N GLU A 359 -26.21 10.10 14.09
CA GLU A 359 -26.10 9.47 12.77
C GLU A 359 -24.85 9.80 11.92
N SER A 360 -24.01 10.74 12.36
CA SER A 360 -22.81 11.21 11.67
C SER A 360 -21.59 10.33 11.94
N THR A 361 -21.43 9.90 13.19
CA THR A 361 -20.29 9.09 13.66
C THR A 361 -20.52 7.60 13.38
N ARG A 362 -19.47 6.89 12.97
CA ARG A 362 -19.56 5.50 12.47
C ARG A 362 -18.59 4.57 13.18
N TYR A 363 -18.99 3.33 13.41
CA TYR A 363 -18.20 2.33 14.13
C TYR A 363 -18.19 0.98 13.43
N CYS A 364 -17.06 0.27 13.48
CA CYS A 364 -16.96 -1.11 13.03
C CYS A 364 -17.95 -2.02 13.79
N ASP A 365 -18.04 -1.85 15.11
CA ASP A 365 -18.87 -2.64 16.00
C ASP A 365 -19.28 -1.88 17.28
N LYS A 366 -19.99 -2.58 18.18
CA LYS A 366 -20.43 -2.03 19.48
C LYS A 366 -19.24 -1.75 20.42
N GLU A 367 -18.12 -2.44 20.26
CA GLU A 367 -16.96 -2.28 21.13
C GLU A 367 -16.21 -0.99 20.78
N CYS A 368 -16.03 -0.70 19.49
CA CYS A 368 -15.49 0.58 19.01
C CYS A 368 -16.36 1.76 19.47
N GLN A 369 -17.69 1.62 19.42
CA GLN A 369 -18.59 2.64 19.95
C GLN A 369 -18.42 2.85 21.46
N LYS A 370 -18.32 1.79 22.26
CA LYS A 370 -18.12 1.89 23.73
C LYS A 370 -16.79 2.57 24.07
N ARG A 371 -15.73 2.26 23.32
CA ARG A 371 -14.40 2.84 23.53
C ARG A 371 -14.36 4.33 23.20
N ASP A 372 -15.04 4.75 22.12
CA ASP A 372 -15.17 6.17 21.76
C ASP A 372 -16.21 6.92 22.60
N TRP A 373 -17.18 6.23 23.21
CA TRP A 373 -18.33 6.88 23.88
C TRP A 373 -17.95 7.92 24.91
N LYS A 374 -16.84 7.73 25.64
CA LYS A 374 -16.35 8.70 26.65
C LYS A 374 -16.02 10.06 26.02
N ALA A 375 -15.47 10.07 24.81
CA ALA A 375 -15.16 11.26 24.04
C ALA A 375 -16.36 11.72 23.21
N HIS A 376 -16.96 10.81 22.43
CA HIS A 376 -18.05 11.10 21.51
C HIS A 376 -19.30 11.69 22.18
N LYS A 377 -19.68 11.22 23.38
CA LYS A 377 -20.89 11.71 24.07
C LYS A 377 -20.88 13.22 24.35
N LYS A 378 -19.69 13.85 24.40
CA LYS A 378 -19.55 15.29 24.66
C LYS A 378 -19.96 16.14 23.45
N VAL A 379 -19.93 15.56 22.25
CA VAL A 379 -20.18 16.22 20.98
C VAL A 379 -21.35 15.60 20.21
N CYS A 380 -21.95 14.52 20.75
CA CYS A 380 -23.07 13.81 20.14
C CYS A 380 -24.36 14.65 20.23
N LYS A 381 -24.83 15.16 19.09
CA LYS A 381 -26.09 15.92 18.96
C LYS A 381 -26.94 15.29 17.86
N SER A 382 -28.25 15.16 18.08
CA SER A 382 -29.19 14.69 17.04
C SER A 382 -29.19 15.64 15.86
N GLN A 383 -29.30 15.14 14.64
CA GLN A 383 -29.49 16.01 13.49
C GLN A 383 -30.84 16.73 13.64
N GLU A 384 -30.82 18.06 13.66
CA GLU A 384 -32.05 18.85 13.58
C GLU A 384 -32.71 18.54 12.23
N ILE A 385 -33.98 18.12 12.29
CA ILE A 385 -34.82 18.00 11.10
C ILE A 385 -35.18 19.43 10.69
N THR A 386 -34.51 19.97 9.68
CA THR A 386 -34.97 21.19 9.02
C THR A 386 -36.23 20.82 8.23
N ILE A 387 -37.41 21.18 8.76
CA ILE A 387 -38.71 21.07 8.08
C ILE A 387 -38.81 22.15 7.00
#